data_AF-A0A7X9CYS6-F1
#
_entry.id   AF-A0A7X9CYS6-F1
#
_cell.length_a   1.000
_cell.length_b   1.000
_cell.length_c   1.000
_cell.angle_alpha   90.00
_cell.angle_beta   90.00
_cell.angle_gamma   90.00
#
_symmetry.space_group_name_H-M   'P 1'
#
loop_
_entity.id
_entity.type
_entity.pdbx_description
1 polymer ?
#
loop_
_entity_poly.entity_id
_entity_poly.type
_entity_poly.pdbx_seq_one_letter_code
_entity_poly.pdbx_strand_id
1 'polypeptide(L)'
;METVVKYRFDQEMVPFVKQLDIKTALFGYDKTDVYNKFKDLLVRAREVSQELVAEEYLTIEQMKTELFAAAGDPAKLEAFHAKWSPQEPLPEIKHETDEKKANGEGFIESDLPVATSVPVAVSGEHMAESGSQLQELQTQLDYYREREKELNRTEDILREARLEGEAIIHSAQVRAEQELFFYRAKRRDEEEAFQEVLRGLEAKKEQLEETCMIYRNYIAEGRDLLDQMREYSMRFTPSVSSDSDCSRSEREFVG
;
A
#
# COMPACT_ATOMS: atom_id res chain seq x y z
N MET A 1 -17.46 24.80 11.28
CA MET A 1 -15.99 24.58 11.33
C MET A 1 -15.50 23.57 10.29
N GLU A 2 -16.35 22.70 9.73
CA GLU A 2 -15.99 21.69 8.71
C GLU A 2 -15.30 22.22 7.43
N THR A 3 -15.47 23.50 7.09
CA THR A 3 -14.93 24.09 5.86
C THR A 3 -13.43 24.39 5.93
N VAL A 4 -12.85 24.53 7.13
CA VAL A 4 -11.45 24.97 7.28
C VAL A 4 -10.46 23.81 7.07
N VAL A 5 -10.77 22.63 7.58
CA VAL A 5 -9.92 21.43 7.45
C VAL A 5 -9.90 20.93 6.01
N LYS A 6 -11.09 20.86 5.38
CA LYS A 6 -11.27 20.50 3.97
C LYS A 6 -10.42 21.39 3.05
N TYR A 7 -10.46 22.70 3.28
CA TYR A 7 -9.77 23.68 2.42
C TYR A 7 -8.24 23.64 2.61
N ARG A 8 -7.75 23.49 3.85
CA ARG A 8 -6.30 23.43 4.13
C ARG A 8 -5.66 22.12 3.64
N PHE A 9 -6.36 20.99 3.82
CA PHE A 9 -5.89 19.69 3.33
C PHE A 9 -5.76 19.69 1.80
N ASP A 10 -6.80 20.15 1.09
CA ASP A 10 -6.78 20.24 -0.37
C ASP A 10 -5.70 21.23 -0.87
N GLN A 11 -5.45 22.32 -0.12
CA GLN A 11 -4.44 23.33 -0.46
C GLN A 11 -3.00 22.79 -0.40
N GLU A 12 -2.69 21.86 0.51
CA GLU A 12 -1.33 21.30 0.66
C GLU A 12 -1.13 20.04 -0.20
N MET A 13 -2.14 19.18 -0.26
CA MET A 13 -2.01 17.87 -0.90
C MET A 13 -2.14 17.92 -2.43
N VAL A 14 -2.93 18.84 -2.99
CA VAL A 14 -3.08 18.97 -4.45
C VAL A 14 -1.79 19.46 -5.12
N PRO A 15 -1.05 20.46 -4.59
CA PRO A 15 0.27 20.81 -5.10
C PRO A 15 1.29 19.69 -4.96
N PHE A 16 1.30 18.96 -3.82
CA PHE A 16 2.20 17.84 -3.59
C PHE A 16 2.02 16.73 -4.64
N VAL A 17 0.77 16.36 -4.94
CA VAL A 17 0.47 15.35 -5.98
C VAL A 17 0.82 15.83 -7.39
N LYS A 18 0.75 17.15 -7.65
CA LYS A 18 1.20 17.73 -8.93
C LYS A 18 2.72 17.82 -9.07
N GLN A 19 3.44 17.94 -7.96
CA GLN A 19 4.92 17.96 -7.92
C GLN A 19 5.54 16.56 -7.94
N LEU A 20 4.78 15.54 -7.56
CA LEU A 20 5.15 14.15 -7.75
C LEU A 20 5.27 13.87 -9.25
N ASP A 21 6.49 13.96 -9.76
CA ASP A 21 6.85 13.61 -11.13
C ASP A 21 6.81 12.08 -11.30
N ILE A 22 5.59 11.53 -11.35
CA ILE A 22 5.39 10.08 -11.43
C ILE A 22 5.82 9.63 -12.83
N LYS A 23 6.95 8.94 -12.90
CA LYS A 23 7.45 8.22 -14.08
C LYS A 23 6.57 7.00 -14.40
N THR A 24 5.30 7.27 -14.71
CA THR A 24 4.26 6.33 -15.14
C THR A 24 4.66 5.51 -16.37
N ALA A 25 5.49 6.07 -17.25
CA ALA A 25 6.02 5.39 -18.44
C ALA A 25 6.98 4.24 -18.13
N LEU A 26 7.62 4.20 -16.95
CA LEU A 26 8.60 3.15 -16.59
C LEU A 26 7.95 1.86 -16.09
N PHE A 27 6.66 1.88 -15.77
CA PHE A 27 5.95 0.75 -15.16
C PHE A 27 4.72 0.28 -15.96
N GLY A 28 4.49 0.83 -17.15
CA GLY A 28 3.39 0.41 -18.04
C GLY A 28 1.98 0.74 -17.54
N TYR A 29 1.86 1.58 -16.50
CA TYR A 29 0.56 2.03 -15.99
C TYR A 29 0.05 3.23 -16.79
N ASP A 30 -1.25 3.26 -17.08
CA ASP A 30 -1.90 4.45 -17.64
C ASP A 30 -1.81 5.60 -16.63
N LYS A 31 -1.33 6.75 -17.11
CA LYS A 31 -1.26 8.00 -16.35
C LYS A 31 -2.61 8.38 -15.76
N THR A 32 -3.69 8.12 -16.49
CA THR A 32 -5.04 8.47 -16.06
C THR A 32 -5.50 7.60 -14.88
N ASP A 33 -5.22 6.30 -14.92
CA ASP A 33 -5.53 5.36 -13.84
C ASP A 33 -4.76 5.66 -12.56
N VAL A 34 -3.47 5.96 -12.67
CA VAL A 34 -2.63 6.31 -11.52
C VAL A 34 -3.16 7.61 -10.88
N TYR A 35 -3.46 8.62 -11.69
CA TYR A 35 -3.99 9.88 -11.21
C TYR A 35 -5.37 9.73 -10.55
N ASN A 36 -6.24 8.87 -11.09
CA ASN A 36 -7.53 8.57 -10.48
C ASN A 36 -7.38 7.87 -9.13
N LYS A 37 -6.47 6.89 -9.01
CA LYS A 37 -6.17 6.25 -7.72
C LYS A 37 -5.62 7.24 -6.68
N PHE A 38 -4.78 8.19 -7.10
CA PHE A 38 -4.30 9.24 -6.20
C PHE A 38 -5.43 10.18 -5.74
N LYS A 39 -6.36 10.55 -6.63
CA LYS A 39 -7.55 11.31 -6.24
C LYS A 39 -8.39 10.55 -5.21
N ASP A 40 -8.64 9.27 -5.45
CA ASP A 40 -9.43 8.44 -4.52
C ASP A 40 -8.74 8.34 -3.15
N LEU A 41 -7.41 8.23 -3.14
CA LEU A 41 -6.63 8.21 -1.90
C LEU A 41 -6.70 9.55 -1.15
N LEU A 42 -6.63 10.68 -1.86
CA LEU A 42 -6.79 12.01 -1.27
C LEU A 42 -8.18 12.19 -0.66
N VAL A 43 -9.23 11.71 -1.33
CA VAL A 43 -10.60 11.76 -0.80
C VAL A 43 -10.71 10.94 0.48
N ARG A 44 -10.17 9.72 0.52
CA ARG A 44 -10.17 8.89 1.73
C ARG A 44 -9.37 9.50 2.87
N ALA A 45 -8.18 10.05 2.60
CA ALA A 45 -7.38 10.72 3.62
C ALA A 45 -8.08 11.98 4.17
N ARG A 46 -8.84 12.66 3.33
CA ARG A 46 -9.69 13.79 3.73
C ARG A 46 -10.87 13.37 4.61
N GLU A 47 -11.44 12.19 4.41
CA GLU A 47 -12.49 11.63 5.27
C GLU A 47 -11.91 11.26 6.64
N VAL A 48 -10.80 10.53 6.67
CA VAL A 48 -10.12 10.13 7.91
C VAL A 48 -9.70 11.35 8.74
N SER A 49 -9.13 12.38 8.11
CA SER A 49 -8.75 13.60 8.83
C SER A 49 -9.95 14.38 9.38
N GLN A 50 -11.11 14.36 8.71
CA GLN A 50 -12.32 14.94 9.26
C GLN A 50 -12.85 14.15 10.45
N GLU A 51 -12.80 12.83 10.38
CA GLU A 51 -13.23 11.94 11.45
C GLU A 51 -12.36 12.14 12.71
N LEU A 52 -11.03 12.11 12.56
CA LEU A 52 -10.09 12.39 13.65
C LEU A 52 -10.31 13.76 14.28
N VAL A 53 -10.50 14.80 13.46
CA VAL A 53 -10.78 16.15 13.99
C VAL A 53 -12.13 16.19 14.71
N ALA A 54 -13.15 15.51 14.22
CA ALA A 54 -14.45 15.45 14.88
C ALA A 54 -14.37 14.71 16.23
N GLU A 55 -13.62 13.61 16.30
CA GLU A 55 -13.35 12.89 17.54
C GLU A 55 -12.63 13.77 18.55
N GLU A 56 -11.58 14.49 18.15
CA GLU A 56 -10.86 15.44 19.01
C GLU A 56 -11.74 16.61 19.46
N TYR A 57 -12.67 17.09 18.62
CA TYR A 57 -13.63 18.09 19.08
C TYR A 57 -14.57 17.54 20.14
N LEU A 58 -15.01 16.28 20.02
CA LEU A 58 -15.86 15.63 21.01
C LEU A 58 -15.10 15.40 22.33
N THR A 59 -13.84 14.99 22.29
CA THR A 59 -13.00 14.85 23.49
C THR A 59 -12.80 16.21 24.17
N ILE A 60 -12.54 17.27 23.41
CA ILE A 60 -12.42 18.64 23.95
C ILE A 60 -13.74 19.11 24.59
N GLU A 61 -14.89 18.86 23.99
CA GLU A 61 -16.19 19.22 24.58
C GLU A 61 -16.45 18.41 25.87
N GLN A 62 -16.10 17.12 25.90
CA GLN A 62 -16.15 16.31 27.13
C GLN A 62 -15.23 16.88 28.20
N MET A 63 -13.98 17.22 27.86
CA MET A 63 -13.03 17.86 28.78
C MET A 63 -13.58 19.18 29.33
N LYS A 64 -14.18 20.03 28.50
CA LYS A 64 -14.81 21.28 28.95
C LYS A 64 -15.93 21.01 29.95
N THR A 65 -16.82 20.06 29.66
CA THR A 65 -17.94 19.75 30.57
C THR A 65 -17.48 19.18 31.91
N GLU A 66 -16.45 18.31 31.91
CA GLU A 66 -15.82 17.79 33.12
C GLU A 66 -15.10 18.91 33.91
N LEU A 67 -14.42 19.83 33.23
CA LEU A 67 -13.77 20.99 33.85
C LEU A 67 -14.79 21.95 34.48
N PHE A 68 -15.90 22.24 33.78
CA PHE A 68 -17.00 23.06 34.33
C PHE A 68 -17.66 22.38 35.55
N ALA A 69 -17.80 21.06 35.55
CA ALA A 69 -18.32 20.31 36.69
C ALA A 69 -17.35 20.27 37.88
N ALA A 70 -16.04 20.33 37.62
CA ALA A 70 -14.99 20.36 38.64
C ALA A 70 -14.65 21.77 39.15
N ALA A 71 -15.08 22.83 38.47
CA ALA A 71 -14.68 24.23 38.70
C ALA A 71 -14.97 24.80 40.12
N GLY A 72 -15.69 24.07 40.98
CA GLY A 72 -16.00 24.46 42.35
C GLY A 72 -15.35 23.59 43.44
N ASP A 73 -14.55 22.57 43.10
CA ASP A 73 -14.04 21.59 44.05
C ASP A 73 -12.56 21.24 43.75
N PRO A 74 -11.61 21.62 44.63
CA PRO A 74 -10.18 21.47 44.36
C PRO A 74 -9.75 20.02 44.21
N ALA A 75 -10.40 19.08 44.92
CA ALA A 75 -10.09 17.66 44.81
C ALA A 75 -10.53 17.07 43.45
N LYS A 76 -11.61 17.61 42.86
CA LYS A 76 -12.09 17.19 41.53
C LYS A 76 -11.26 17.80 40.39
N LEU A 77 -10.73 19.00 40.60
CA LEU A 77 -9.77 19.62 39.68
C LEU A 77 -8.45 18.85 39.61
N GLU A 78 -7.95 18.37 40.75
CA GLU A 78 -6.74 17.54 40.79
C GLU A 78 -6.95 16.17 40.13
N ALA A 79 -8.11 15.54 40.36
CA ALA A 79 -8.51 14.31 39.66
C ALA A 79 -8.70 14.50 38.14
N PHE A 80 -9.26 15.65 37.72
CA PHE A 80 -9.38 16.02 36.30
C PHE A 80 -8.00 16.19 35.67
N HIS A 81 -7.09 16.89 36.34
CA HIS A 81 -5.72 17.08 35.86
C HIS A 81 -4.98 15.74 35.75
N ALA A 82 -5.13 14.82 36.70
CA ALA A 82 -4.52 13.50 36.62
C ALA A 82 -5.09 12.62 35.48
N LYS A 83 -6.39 12.76 35.17
CA LYS A 83 -7.07 11.98 34.12
C LYS A 83 -6.72 12.46 32.71
N TRP A 84 -6.52 13.76 32.52
CA TRP A 84 -6.33 14.37 31.20
C TRP A 84 -4.92 14.92 30.96
N SER A 85 -3.99 14.77 31.92
CA SER A 85 -2.59 15.13 31.72
C SER A 85 -1.94 14.12 30.78
N PRO A 86 -1.26 14.58 29.70
CA PRO A 86 -0.52 13.70 28.81
C PRO A 86 0.58 12.98 29.59
N GLN A 87 0.54 11.65 29.64
CA GLN A 87 1.57 10.83 30.31
C GLN A 87 2.88 10.74 29.50
N GLU A 88 2.88 11.19 28.24
CA GLU A 88 4.09 11.33 27.43
C GLU A 88 4.14 12.72 26.78
N PRO A 89 5.30 13.39 26.76
CA PRO A 89 5.48 14.61 25.98
C PRO A 89 5.26 14.31 24.50
N LEU A 90 4.40 15.09 23.85
CA LEU A 90 4.18 15.00 22.40
C LEU A 90 5.54 15.06 21.68
N PRO A 91 5.80 14.18 20.69
CA PRO A 91 7.00 14.28 19.89
C PRO A 91 7.01 15.65 19.20
N GLU A 92 8.03 16.45 19.48
CA GLU A 92 8.30 17.68 18.75
C GLU A 92 8.41 17.31 17.26
N ILE A 93 7.43 17.73 16.46
CA ILE A 93 7.55 17.70 15.00
C ILE A 93 8.60 18.73 14.64
N LYS A 94 9.87 18.29 14.65
CA LYS A 94 10.98 19.08 14.13
C LYS A 94 10.76 19.22 12.63
N HIS A 95 10.43 20.43 12.19
CA HIS A 95 10.66 20.83 10.81
C HIS A 95 12.18 20.95 10.61
N GLU A 96 12.85 19.82 10.38
CA GLU A 96 14.23 19.82 9.91
C GLU A 96 14.22 20.21 8.43
N THR A 97 14.55 21.49 8.21
CA THR A 97 15.11 21.91 6.92
C THR A 97 16.55 21.44 6.88
N ASP A 98 16.86 20.85 5.74
CA ASP A 98 18.04 20.06 5.45
C ASP A 98 19.38 20.81 5.62
N GLU A 99 20.40 20.01 5.89
CA GLU A 99 21.83 20.24 5.70
C GLU A 99 22.62 21.10 6.71
N LYS A 100 23.31 20.40 7.63
CA LYS A 100 24.77 20.52 7.82
C LYS A 100 25.36 19.28 8.51
N LYS A 101 26.06 18.46 7.73
CA LYS A 101 27.04 17.48 8.21
C LYS A 101 28.28 18.22 8.72
N ALA A 102 28.84 17.77 9.86
CA ALA A 102 30.20 17.24 9.98
C ALA A 102 30.77 17.40 11.42
N ASN A 103 30.76 16.28 12.14
CA ASN A 103 31.86 15.60 12.84
C ASN A 103 32.80 16.32 13.84
N GLY A 104 33.07 15.59 14.93
CA GLY A 104 34.32 15.59 15.73
C GLY A 104 34.06 15.80 17.22
N GLU A 105 33.77 14.78 18.02
CA GLU A 105 34.69 13.86 18.72
C GLU A 105 35.72 14.52 19.67
N GLY A 106 35.79 13.98 20.90
CA GLY A 106 36.80 14.29 21.93
C GLY A 106 36.20 14.18 23.34
N PHE A 107 35.96 12.98 23.85
CA PHE A 107 36.87 12.20 24.71
C PHE A 107 37.13 12.84 26.08
N ILE A 108 36.61 12.19 27.12
CA ILE A 108 36.67 12.55 28.53
C ILE A 108 37.98 11.99 29.09
N GLU A 109 38.85 12.83 29.61
CA GLU A 109 40.01 12.39 30.39
C GLU A 109 39.91 12.97 31.81
N SER A 110 39.62 12.06 32.74
CA SER A 110 39.50 12.29 34.17
C SER A 110 40.86 12.09 34.85
N ASP A 111 41.47 13.17 35.32
CA ASP A 111 42.67 13.14 36.17
C ASP A 111 42.34 13.64 37.58
N LEU A 112 42.34 12.71 38.53
CA LEU A 112 42.37 12.95 39.97
C LEU A 112 43.79 12.70 40.50
N PRO A 113 44.42 13.62 41.23
CA PRO A 113 45.58 13.31 42.04
C PRO A 113 45.21 13.09 43.52
N VAL A 114 45.35 11.83 43.91
CA VAL A 114 46.05 11.27 45.08
C VAL A 114 46.14 12.10 46.38
N ALA A 115 45.68 11.42 47.44
CA ALA A 115 45.64 11.78 48.85
C ALA A 115 46.95 12.30 49.46
N THR A 116 46.81 13.32 50.32
CA THR A 116 47.77 13.66 51.37
C THR A 116 47.14 13.34 52.72
N SER A 117 47.77 12.46 53.49
CA SER A 117 47.35 12.02 54.82
C SER A 117 47.81 13.01 55.90
N VAL A 118 46.90 13.39 56.79
CA VAL A 118 47.20 14.06 58.07
C VAL A 118 46.57 13.22 59.18
N PRO A 119 47.31 12.80 60.23
CA PRO A 119 46.72 12.14 61.37
C PRO A 119 46.24 13.20 62.35
N VAL A 120 44.94 13.18 62.70
CA VAL A 120 44.42 14.00 63.82
C VAL A 120 43.72 13.08 64.80
N ALA A 121 44.10 13.26 66.05
CA ALA A 121 43.75 12.46 67.21
C ALA A 121 42.25 12.44 67.50
N VAL A 122 41.82 11.30 68.05
CA VAL A 122 40.48 10.93 68.47
C VAL A 122 39.87 11.94 69.45
N SER A 123 38.71 12.49 69.10
CA SER A 123 37.70 12.95 70.06
C SER A 123 36.52 11.98 70.00
N GLY A 124 36.14 11.44 71.15
CA GLY A 124 35.26 10.27 71.33
C GLY A 124 33.78 10.47 71.00
N GLU A 125 33.37 11.59 70.42
CA GLU A 125 31.98 11.82 69.98
C GLU A 125 31.77 11.67 68.46
N HIS A 126 32.83 11.72 67.64
CA HIS A 126 32.72 11.56 66.18
C HIS A 126 32.68 10.11 65.68
N MET A 127 33.02 9.13 66.51
CA MET A 127 33.07 7.72 66.10
C MET A 127 31.66 7.13 65.91
N ALA A 128 30.66 7.63 66.65
CA ALA A 128 29.27 7.21 66.51
C ALA A 128 28.62 7.77 65.23
N GLU A 129 28.88 9.04 64.90
CA GLU A 129 28.41 9.68 63.66
C GLU A 129 29.12 9.11 62.43
N SER A 130 30.44 8.88 62.52
CA SER A 130 31.22 8.27 61.42
C SER A 130 30.81 6.82 61.16
N GLY A 131 30.45 6.06 62.21
CA GLY A 131 29.88 4.72 62.09
C GLY A 131 28.51 4.70 61.43
N SER A 132 27.65 5.68 61.76
CA SER A 132 26.33 5.86 61.13
C SER A 132 26.46 6.20 59.64
N GLN A 133 27.36 7.12 59.28
CA GLN A 133 27.61 7.51 57.90
C GLN A 133 28.18 6.37 57.05
N LEU A 134 29.07 5.55 57.61
CA LEU A 134 29.57 4.35 56.92
C LEU A 134 28.45 3.34 56.66
N GLN A 135 27.54 3.17 57.62
CA GLN A 135 26.41 2.27 57.47
C GLN A 135 25.41 2.78 56.42
N GLU A 136 25.14 4.09 56.38
CA GLU A 136 24.32 4.73 55.34
C GLU A 136 24.96 4.67 53.94
N LEU A 137 26.27 4.86 53.84
CA LEU A 137 26.97 4.70 52.56
C LEU A 137 26.97 3.25 52.09
N GLN A 138 27.02 2.29 53.01
CA GLN A 138 26.97 0.88 52.69
C GLN A 138 25.58 0.45 52.21
N THR A 139 24.49 0.95 52.81
CA THR A 139 23.14 0.70 52.31
C THR A 139 22.89 1.36 50.95
N GLN A 140 23.45 2.54 50.70
CA GLN A 140 23.42 3.17 49.37
C GLN A 140 24.18 2.36 48.32
N LEU A 141 25.37 1.84 48.65
CA LEU A 141 26.13 0.96 47.75
C LEU A 141 25.36 -0.31 47.41
N ASP A 142 24.71 -0.93 48.39
CA ASP A 142 23.90 -2.12 48.16
C ASP A 142 22.65 -1.81 47.31
N TYR A 143 22.01 -0.65 47.53
CA TYR A 143 20.93 -0.15 46.66
C TYR A 143 21.38 0.02 45.20
N TYR A 144 22.53 0.65 44.97
CA TYR A 144 23.05 0.81 43.60
C TYR A 144 23.44 -0.53 42.96
N ARG A 145 23.98 -1.49 43.73
CA ARG A 145 24.26 -2.84 43.23
C ARG A 145 23.00 -3.59 42.84
N GLU A 146 21.93 -3.48 43.61
CA GLU A 146 20.63 -4.08 43.25
C GLU A 146 20.07 -3.44 41.99
N ARG A 147 20.15 -2.11 41.90
CA ARG A 147 19.73 -1.37 40.70
C ARG A 147 20.56 -1.71 39.47
N GLU A 148 21.86 -1.94 39.60
CA GLU A 148 22.73 -2.40 38.50
C GLU A 148 22.32 -3.81 38.03
N LYS A 149 21.99 -4.73 38.94
CA LYS A 149 21.47 -6.06 38.57
C LYS A 149 20.14 -5.97 37.83
N GLU A 150 19.25 -5.07 38.24
CA GLU A 150 17.99 -4.84 37.53
C GLU A 150 18.22 -4.27 36.14
N LEU A 151 19.12 -3.29 36.00
CA LEU A 151 19.49 -2.74 34.70
C LEU A 151 20.05 -3.82 33.78
N ASN A 152 20.96 -4.67 34.26
CA ASN A 152 21.51 -5.77 33.47
C ASN A 152 20.42 -6.76 33.02
N ARG A 153 19.45 -7.08 33.89
CA ARG A 153 18.30 -7.92 33.51
C ARG A 153 17.46 -7.26 32.42
N THR A 154 17.21 -5.96 32.52
CA THR A 154 16.46 -5.24 31.49
C THR A 154 17.23 -5.18 30.17
N GLU A 155 18.56 -5.05 30.21
CA GLU A 155 19.40 -5.08 29.02
C GLU A 155 19.34 -6.43 28.31
N ASP A 156 19.38 -7.53 29.07
CA ASP A 156 19.27 -8.88 28.50
C ASP A 156 17.92 -9.11 27.82
N ILE A 157 16.82 -8.66 28.46
CA ILE A 157 15.47 -8.72 27.85
C ILE A 157 15.41 -7.89 26.56
N LEU A 158 15.99 -6.69 26.56
CA LEU A 158 16.03 -5.85 25.36
C LEU A 158 16.87 -6.48 24.24
N ARG A 159 17.97 -7.14 24.59
CA ARG A 159 18.82 -7.85 23.63
C ARG A 159 18.07 -9.03 23.01
N GLU A 160 17.36 -9.81 23.82
CA GLU A 160 16.53 -10.92 23.35
C GLU A 160 15.40 -10.42 22.44
N ALA A 161 14.66 -9.39 22.86
CA ALA A 161 13.58 -8.80 22.05
C ALA A 161 14.08 -8.26 20.70
N ARG A 162 15.31 -7.72 20.64
CA ARG A 162 15.93 -7.31 19.37
C ARG A 162 16.23 -8.50 18.45
N LEU A 163 16.83 -9.56 18.99
CA LEU A 163 17.13 -10.77 18.22
C LEU A 163 15.86 -11.45 17.72
N GLU A 164 14.82 -11.50 18.54
CA GLU A 164 13.50 -12.02 18.13
C GLU A 164 12.87 -11.13 17.04
N GLY A 165 12.95 -9.81 17.20
CA GLY A 165 12.49 -8.87 16.18
C GLY A 165 13.18 -9.07 14.83
N GLU A 166 14.50 -9.21 14.83
CA GLU A 166 15.29 -9.51 13.62
C GLU A 166 14.90 -10.86 13.02
N ALA A 167 14.70 -11.89 13.84
CA ALA A 167 14.26 -13.20 13.38
C ALA A 167 12.87 -13.15 12.72
N ILE A 168 11.94 -12.38 13.27
CA ILE A 168 10.60 -12.17 12.70
C ILE A 168 10.72 -11.49 11.34
N ILE A 169 11.47 -10.39 11.24
CA ILE A 169 11.68 -9.64 9.99
C ILE A 169 12.28 -10.55 8.91
N HIS A 170 13.34 -11.28 9.25
CA HIS A 170 13.97 -12.20 8.31
C HIS A 170 12.99 -13.30 7.86
N SER A 171 12.23 -13.89 8.80
CA SER A 171 11.24 -14.91 8.46
C SER A 171 10.13 -14.36 7.55
N ALA A 172 9.72 -13.11 7.73
CA ALA A 172 8.73 -12.45 6.88
C ALA A 172 9.28 -12.19 5.48
N GLN A 173 10.53 -11.76 5.36
CA GLN A 173 11.21 -11.59 4.08
C GLN A 173 11.28 -12.90 3.30
N VAL A 174 11.72 -13.99 3.94
CA VAL A 174 11.79 -15.31 3.30
C VAL A 174 10.42 -15.78 2.81
N ARG A 175 9.35 -15.58 3.60
CA ARG A 175 7.98 -15.93 3.16
C ARG A 175 7.54 -15.08 1.97
N ALA A 176 7.78 -13.78 2.00
CA ALA A 176 7.45 -12.90 0.88
C ALA A 176 8.19 -13.30 -0.40
N GLU A 177 9.46 -13.68 -0.30
CA GLU A 177 10.23 -14.21 -1.43
C GLU A 177 9.64 -15.52 -1.96
N GLN A 178 9.30 -16.46 -1.08
CA GLN A 178 8.66 -17.72 -1.46
C GLN A 178 7.33 -17.47 -2.20
N GLU A 179 6.47 -16.60 -1.67
CA GLU A 179 5.22 -16.21 -2.31
C GLU A 179 5.47 -15.62 -3.70
N LEU A 180 6.45 -14.72 -3.84
CA LEU A 180 6.83 -14.17 -5.14
C LEU A 180 7.27 -15.25 -6.13
N PHE A 181 8.06 -16.25 -5.69
CA PHE A 181 8.43 -17.38 -6.54
C PHE A 181 7.21 -18.19 -6.99
N PHE A 182 6.27 -18.47 -6.08
CA PHE A 182 5.03 -19.16 -6.42
C PHE A 182 4.17 -18.36 -7.41
N TYR A 183 4.00 -17.05 -7.21
CA TYR A 183 3.27 -16.20 -8.14
C TYR A 183 3.93 -16.17 -9.52
N ARG A 184 5.26 -16.07 -9.59
CA ARG A 184 5.99 -16.10 -10.86
C ARG A 184 5.85 -17.44 -11.58
N ALA A 185 5.88 -18.56 -10.84
CA ALA A 185 5.66 -19.88 -11.42
C ALA A 185 4.23 -20.01 -11.96
N LYS A 186 3.23 -19.66 -11.14
CA LYS A 186 1.82 -19.70 -11.54
C LYS A 186 1.54 -18.84 -12.77
N ARG A 187 2.14 -17.66 -12.88
CA ARG A 187 1.99 -16.78 -14.05
C ARG A 187 2.55 -17.42 -15.32
N ARG A 188 3.70 -18.12 -15.23
CA ARG A 188 4.24 -18.87 -16.35
C ARG A 188 3.30 -20.00 -16.79
N ASP A 189 2.78 -20.77 -15.84
CA ASP A 189 1.83 -21.85 -16.14
C ASP A 189 0.54 -21.32 -16.79
N GLU A 190 0.01 -20.20 -16.28
CA GLU A 190 -1.15 -19.51 -16.86
C GLU A 190 -0.85 -19.02 -18.29
N GLU A 191 0.31 -18.38 -18.52
CA GLU A 191 0.74 -17.90 -19.84
C GLU A 191 0.91 -19.05 -20.84
N GLU A 192 1.53 -20.16 -20.43
CA GLU A 192 1.67 -21.37 -21.25
C GLU A 192 0.30 -21.95 -21.63
N ALA A 193 -0.62 -22.06 -20.66
CA ALA A 193 -1.99 -22.52 -20.92
C ALA A 193 -2.72 -21.60 -21.91
N PHE A 194 -2.56 -20.27 -21.79
CA PHE A 194 -3.14 -19.33 -22.76
C PHE A 194 -2.54 -19.48 -24.15
N GLN A 195 -1.23 -19.69 -24.27
CA GLN A 195 -0.56 -19.91 -25.55
C GLN A 195 -1.04 -21.20 -26.23
N GLU A 196 -1.26 -22.27 -25.47
CA GLU A 196 -1.84 -23.50 -26.00
C GLU A 196 -3.25 -23.30 -26.54
N VAL A 197 -4.09 -22.53 -25.82
CA VAL A 197 -5.44 -22.17 -26.29
C VAL A 197 -5.38 -21.37 -27.58
N LEU A 198 -4.50 -20.37 -27.67
CA LEU A 198 -4.31 -19.56 -28.89
C LEU A 198 -3.87 -20.43 -30.07
N ARG A 199 -2.89 -21.30 -29.87
CA ARG A 199 -2.43 -22.24 -30.90
C ARG A 199 -3.57 -23.16 -31.37
N GLY A 200 -4.41 -23.61 -30.45
CA GLY A 200 -5.60 -24.41 -30.77
C GLY A 200 -6.65 -23.64 -31.57
N LEU A 201 -6.84 -22.35 -31.30
CA LEU A 201 -7.74 -21.49 -32.07
C LEU A 201 -7.18 -21.17 -33.46
N GLU A 202 -5.87 -20.94 -33.57
CA GLU A 202 -5.19 -20.74 -34.85
C GLU A 202 -5.31 -21.97 -35.75
N ALA A 203 -5.08 -23.18 -35.21
CA ALA A 203 -5.26 -24.42 -35.96
C ALA A 203 -6.72 -24.61 -36.44
N LYS A 204 -7.71 -24.28 -35.60
CA LYS A 204 -9.12 -24.31 -36.00
C LYS A 204 -9.45 -23.29 -37.09
N LYS A 205 -8.83 -22.11 -37.03
CA LYS A 205 -8.97 -21.08 -38.05
C LYS A 205 -8.40 -21.57 -39.39
N GLU A 206 -7.22 -22.16 -39.39
CA GLU A 206 -6.60 -22.73 -40.59
C GLU A 206 -7.47 -23.84 -41.21
N GLN A 207 -7.97 -24.77 -40.40
CA GLN A 207 -8.93 -25.79 -40.85
C GLN A 207 -10.20 -25.18 -41.46
N LEU A 208 -10.72 -24.10 -40.87
CA LEU A 208 -11.89 -23.41 -41.40
C LEU A 208 -11.58 -22.72 -42.72
N GLU A 209 -10.40 -22.13 -42.89
CA GLU A 209 -9.96 -21.52 -44.14
C GLU A 209 -9.81 -22.57 -45.25
N GLU A 210 -9.21 -23.73 -44.94
CA GLU A 210 -9.11 -24.87 -45.87
C GLU A 210 -10.48 -25.35 -46.32
N THR A 211 -11.41 -25.56 -45.38
CA THR A 211 -12.78 -25.98 -45.72
C THR A 211 -13.52 -24.91 -46.56
N CYS A 212 -13.33 -23.63 -46.26
CA CYS A 212 -13.89 -22.55 -47.08
C CYS A 212 -13.34 -22.56 -48.51
N MET A 213 -12.04 -22.85 -48.69
CA MET A 213 -11.43 -23.00 -50.01
C MET A 213 -12.02 -24.19 -50.78
N ILE A 214 -12.22 -25.33 -50.10
CA ILE A 214 -12.88 -26.50 -50.67
C ILE A 214 -14.30 -26.15 -51.15
N TYR A 215 -15.11 -25.46 -50.33
CA TYR A 215 -16.45 -25.04 -50.74
C TYR A 215 -16.45 -24.06 -51.90
N ARG A 216 -15.48 -23.13 -51.97
CA ARG A 216 -15.33 -22.23 -53.12
C ARG A 216 -15.05 -23.00 -54.41
N ASN A 217 -14.20 -24.02 -54.34
CA ASN A 217 -13.92 -24.89 -55.48
C ASN A 217 -15.16 -25.67 -55.92
N TYR A 218 -15.91 -26.27 -54.98
CA TYR A 218 -17.18 -26.94 -55.30
C TYR A 218 -18.21 -25.99 -55.96
N ILE A 219 -18.27 -24.72 -55.54
CA ILE A 219 -19.14 -23.74 -56.19
C ILE A 219 -18.69 -23.45 -57.62
N ALA A 220 -17.37 -23.37 -57.87
CA ALA A 220 -16.83 -23.18 -59.21
C ALA A 220 -17.16 -24.38 -60.12
N GLU A 221 -16.88 -25.60 -59.66
CA GLU A 221 -17.21 -26.83 -60.38
C GLU A 221 -18.72 -26.95 -60.66
N GLY A 222 -19.56 -26.57 -59.68
CA GLY A 222 -21.01 -26.54 -59.85
C GLY A 222 -21.47 -25.55 -60.91
N ARG A 223 -20.81 -24.39 -61.04
CA ARG A 223 -21.10 -23.42 -62.11
C ARG A 223 -20.70 -23.97 -63.47
N ASP A 224 -19.51 -24.56 -63.58
CA ASP A 224 -19.04 -25.17 -64.83
C ASP A 224 -19.98 -26.29 -65.29
N LEU A 225 -20.48 -27.11 -64.35
CA LEU A 225 -21.46 -28.16 -64.65
C LEU A 225 -22.80 -27.57 -65.13
N LEU A 226 -23.29 -26.50 -64.50
CA LEU A 226 -24.51 -25.82 -64.92
C LEU A 226 -24.38 -25.23 -66.33
N ASP A 227 -23.21 -24.66 -66.66
CA ASP A 227 -22.93 -24.16 -68.00
C ASP A 227 -22.89 -25.29 -69.03
N GLN A 228 -22.27 -26.43 -68.71
CA GLN A 228 -22.29 -27.63 -69.56
C GLN A 228 -23.73 -28.15 -69.78
N MET A 229 -24.55 -28.19 -68.73
CA MET A 229 -25.96 -28.58 -68.83
C MET A 229 -26.76 -27.61 -69.71
N ARG A 230 -26.49 -26.30 -69.60
CA ARG A 230 -27.12 -25.28 -70.43
C ARG A 230 -26.73 -25.45 -71.90
N GLU A 231 -25.45 -25.64 -72.19
CA GLU A 231 -24.97 -25.91 -73.55
C GLU A 231 -25.59 -27.18 -74.14
N TYR A 232 -25.63 -28.27 -73.35
CA TYR A 232 -26.27 -29.51 -73.77
C TYR A 232 -27.75 -29.28 -74.09
N SER A 233 -28.50 -28.59 -73.21
CA SER A 233 -29.91 -28.27 -73.45
C SER A 233 -30.11 -27.46 -74.74
N MET A 234 -29.25 -26.48 -75.01
CA MET A 234 -29.34 -25.63 -76.22
C MET A 234 -29.07 -26.41 -77.52
N ARG A 235 -28.33 -27.53 -77.46
CA ARG A 235 -28.15 -28.41 -78.64
C ARG A 235 -29.41 -29.18 -79.01
N PHE A 236 -30.29 -29.44 -78.05
CA PHE A 236 -31.54 -30.19 -78.26
C PHE A 236 -32.78 -29.30 -78.31
N THR A 237 -32.66 -27.98 -78.07
CA THR A 237 -33.74 -27.05 -78.38
C THR A 237 -33.84 -26.89 -79.90
N PRO A 238 -34.95 -27.33 -80.53
CA PRO A 238 -35.13 -27.11 -81.96
C PRO A 238 -35.14 -25.61 -82.23
N SER A 239 -34.44 -25.17 -83.28
CA SER A 239 -34.58 -23.81 -83.77
C SER A 239 -36.06 -23.62 -84.12
N VAL A 240 -36.78 -22.83 -83.34
CA VAL A 240 -38.11 -22.38 -83.74
C VAL A 240 -37.87 -21.54 -84.98
N SER A 241 -38.16 -22.13 -86.15
CA SER A 241 -38.22 -21.39 -87.40
C SER A 241 -39.22 -20.26 -87.17
N SER A 242 -38.72 -19.04 -87.18
CA SER A 242 -39.51 -17.82 -87.20
C SER A 242 -40.24 -17.76 -88.53
N ASP A 243 -41.29 -18.56 -88.68
CA ASP A 243 -42.28 -18.45 -89.74
C ASP A 243 -43.60 -18.97 -89.17
N SER A 244 -44.43 -18.06 -88.69
CA SER A 244 -45.90 -18.16 -88.76
C SER A 244 -46.49 -16.99 -87.96
N ASP A 245 -46.72 -15.90 -88.69
CA ASP A 245 -47.80 -14.96 -88.40
C ASP A 245 -49.08 -15.75 -88.07
N CYS A 246 -49.55 -15.64 -86.83
CA CYS A 246 -50.91 -16.05 -86.50
C CYS A 246 -51.56 -14.95 -85.66
N SER A 247 -52.04 -13.96 -86.40
CA SER A 247 -53.06 -13.00 -86.01
C SER A 247 -54.11 -13.65 -85.11
N ARG A 248 -54.16 -13.25 -83.84
CA ARG A 248 -55.32 -13.54 -82.99
C ARG A 248 -55.88 -12.25 -82.43
N SER A 249 -56.84 -11.74 -83.20
CA SER A 249 -57.82 -10.72 -82.85
C SER A 249 -58.49 -11.00 -81.51
N GLU A 250 -58.62 -9.93 -80.72
CA GLU A 250 -59.76 -9.57 -79.88
C GLU A 250 -60.78 -10.66 -79.55
N ARG A 251 -60.90 -10.96 -78.24
CA ARG A 251 -62.21 -10.89 -77.61
C ARG A 251 -62.11 -10.66 -76.11
N GLU A 252 -62.72 -9.55 -75.72
CA GLU A 252 -63.16 -9.18 -74.38
C GLU A 252 -63.77 -10.37 -73.64
N PHE A 253 -63.56 -10.46 -72.33
CA PHE A 253 -64.65 -10.70 -71.38
C PHE A 253 -64.24 -10.24 -69.97
N VAL A 254 -64.90 -9.17 -69.52
CA VAL A 254 -64.96 -8.69 -68.15
C VAL A 254 -66.12 -9.43 -67.47
N GLY A 255 -65.90 -9.91 -66.25
CA GLY A 255 -66.89 -10.56 -65.39
C GLY A 255 -66.22 -11.29 -64.23
#